data_AF-A0A5B6YFF4-F1
#
_entry.id   AF-A0A5B6YFF4-F1
#
_cell.length_a   1.000
_cell.length_b   1.000
_cell.length_c   1.000
_cell.angle_alpha   90.00
_cell.angle_beta   90.00
_cell.angle_gamma   90.00
#
_symmetry.space_group_name_H-M   'P 1'
#
loop_
_entity.id
_entity.type
_entity.pdbx_description
1 polymer ?
#
loop_
_entity_poly.entity_id
_entity_poly.type
_entity_poly.pdbx_seq_one_letter_code
_entity_poly.pdbx_strand_id
1 'polypeptide(L)'
;YLPTGPELAPLSPLSSLLFAQLPLLLDFPTIGEPHYANAVPATLIEKQQVKFFKLAENTHPFVTKAESDAGIKRTGKRVDVSMVAIRSHFAPD
;
A
#
# COMPACT_ATOMS: atom_id res chain seq x y z
N TYR A 1 -9.02 23.19 10.96
CA TYR A 1 -9.53 22.43 9.80
C TYR A 1 -10.98 22.78 9.53
N LEU A 2 -11.47 22.48 8.33
CA LEU A 2 -12.90 22.55 8.05
C LEU A 2 -13.64 21.56 8.96
N PRO A 3 -14.88 21.87 9.37
CA PRO A 3 -15.68 20.97 10.20
C PRO A 3 -16.01 19.67 9.44
N THR A 4 -15.81 18.52 10.08
CA THR A 4 -16.01 17.18 9.52
C THR A 4 -17.23 16.44 10.07
N GLY A 5 -18.08 17.13 10.83
CA GLY A 5 -19.21 16.53 11.54
C GLY A 5 -18.93 16.36 13.04
N PRO A 6 -19.68 15.49 13.73
CA PRO A 6 -19.56 15.31 15.19
C PRO A 6 -18.22 14.74 15.64
N GLU A 7 -17.57 13.96 14.79
CA GLU A 7 -16.25 13.39 15.05
C GLU A 7 -15.17 14.34 14.51
N LEU A 8 -14.28 14.76 15.40
CA LEU A 8 -13.16 15.65 15.08
C LEU A 8 -11.89 14.81 14.90
N ALA A 9 -11.17 15.06 13.80
CA ALA A 9 -9.87 14.46 13.58
C ALA A 9 -8.85 14.97 14.62
N PRO A 10 -8.12 14.08 15.33
CA PRO A 10 -7.01 14.47 16.20
C PRO A 10 -5.91 15.21 15.44
N LEU A 11 -5.26 16.17 16.09
CA LEU A 11 -4.19 16.97 15.52
C LEU A 11 -2.81 16.37 15.82
N SER A 12 -1.90 16.45 14.85
CA SER A 12 -0.50 16.04 14.99
C SER A 12 0.43 17.18 14.59
N PRO A 13 0.69 18.14 15.49
CA PRO A 13 1.53 19.29 15.20
C PRO A 13 3.01 18.91 15.08
N LEU A 14 3.68 19.43 14.06
CA LEU A 14 5.12 19.37 13.86
C LEU A 14 5.75 20.69 14.28
N SER A 15 6.67 20.64 15.24
CA SER A 15 7.43 21.81 15.70
C SER A 15 8.93 21.62 15.50
N SER A 16 9.67 22.72 15.29
CA SER A 16 11.12 22.68 15.11
C SER A 16 11.89 22.99 16.38
N LEU A 17 12.74 22.07 16.82
CA LEU A 17 13.66 22.27 17.94
C LEU A 17 14.96 23.00 17.54
N LEU A 18 15.12 23.40 16.27
CA LEU A 18 16.34 24.07 15.78
C LEU A 18 16.41 25.56 16.14
N PHE A 19 15.31 26.15 16.63
CA PHE A 19 15.21 27.57 16.93
C PHE A 19 15.10 27.80 18.44
N ALA A 20 15.51 28.97 18.92
CA ALA A 20 15.44 29.34 20.34
C ALA A 20 13.99 29.42 20.87
N GLN A 21 13.04 29.72 19.98
CA GLN A 21 11.60 29.59 20.23
C GLN A 21 11.09 28.40 19.43
N LEU A 22 10.25 27.55 20.04
CA LEU A 22 9.67 26.37 19.40
C LEU A 22 8.55 26.80 18.43
N PRO A 23 8.79 26.90 17.11
CA PRO A 23 7.77 27.33 16.18
C PRO A 23 6.97 26.11 15.73
N LEU A 24 5.64 26.25 15.70
CA LEU A 24 4.78 25.33 14.99
C LEU A 24 5.06 25.46 13.48
N LEU A 25 5.62 24.41 12.86
CA LEU A 25 5.93 24.40 11.43
C LEU A 25 4.72 23.98 10.60
N LEU A 26 4.02 22.97 11.09
CA LEU A 26 2.89 22.36 10.41
C LEU A 26 1.94 21.80 11.45
N ASP A 27 0.66 21.87 11.16
CA ASP A 27 -0.36 21.08 11.84
C ASP A 27 -1.02 20.22 10.77
N PHE A 28 -1.41 18.98 11.10
CA PHE A 28 -2.16 18.11 10.19
C PHE A 28 -3.13 17.21 10.96
N PRO A 29 -4.30 16.91 10.36
CA PRO A 29 -5.28 16.03 10.98
C PRO A 29 -4.86 14.58 10.80
N THR A 30 -5.11 13.76 11.81
CA THR A 30 -4.86 12.32 11.80
C THR A 30 -6.16 11.54 12.00
N ILE A 31 -6.16 10.27 11.63
CA ILE A 31 -7.31 9.37 11.78
C ILE A 31 -6.90 8.24 12.73
N GLY A 32 -7.83 7.80 13.59
CA GLY A 32 -7.63 6.64 14.45
C GLY A 32 -6.78 6.89 15.70
N GLU A 33 -6.67 8.13 16.16
CA GLU A 33 -6.01 8.52 17.42
C GLU A 33 -4.62 7.91 17.62
N PRO A 34 -3.62 8.23 16.77
CA PRO A 34 -2.29 7.66 16.91
C PRO A 34 -1.66 8.08 18.24
N HIS A 35 -1.25 7.09 19.06
CA HIS A 35 -0.66 7.34 20.38
C HIS A 35 0.86 7.54 20.37
N TYR A 36 1.56 6.98 19.38
CA TYR A 36 3.01 7.03 19.29
C TYR A 36 3.45 7.22 17.84
N ALA A 37 4.56 7.94 17.66
CA ALA A 37 5.24 8.10 16.38
C ALA A 37 6.76 7.95 16.58
N ASN A 38 7.41 7.35 15.58
CA ASN A 38 8.87 7.25 15.52
C ASN A 38 9.35 7.76 14.16
N ALA A 39 10.43 8.53 14.17
CA ALA A 39 11.07 9.02 12.96
C ALA A 39 12.44 8.35 12.80
N VAL A 40 12.76 7.94 11.57
CA VAL A 40 14.08 7.39 11.21
C VAL A 40 14.57 8.05 9.93
N PRO A 41 15.90 8.21 9.74
CA PRO A 41 16.45 8.67 8.48
C PRO A 41 16.02 7.76 7.32
N ALA A 42 15.53 8.35 6.22
CA ALA A 42 15.06 7.60 5.05
C ALA A 42 16.15 6.67 4.46
N THR A 43 17.42 7.09 4.53
CA THR A 43 18.58 6.34 4.06
C THR A 43 18.74 4.96 4.69
N LEU A 44 18.14 4.72 5.86
CA LEU A 44 18.14 3.41 6.53
C LEU A 44 17.22 2.40 5.85
N ILE A 45 16.13 2.86 5.22
CA ILE A 45 15.07 2.00 4.68
C ILE A 45 14.93 2.06 3.16
N GLU A 46 15.34 3.15 2.51
CA GLU A 46 15.14 3.40 1.08
C GLU A 46 15.66 2.26 0.20
N LYS A 47 16.88 1.77 0.50
CA LYS A 47 17.51 0.67 -0.25
C LYS A 47 16.83 -0.69 -0.05
N GLN A 48 15.99 -0.81 0.98
CA GLN A 48 15.29 -2.05 1.34
C GLN A 48 13.85 -2.08 0.83
N GLN A 49 13.38 -1.02 0.15
CA GLN A 49 12.03 -0.96 -0.37
C GLN A 49 11.80 -1.96 -1.51
N VAL A 50 10.80 -2.84 -1.34
CA VAL A 50 10.34 -3.76 -2.38
C VAL A 50 9.54 -2.97 -3.41
N LYS A 51 10.07 -2.81 -4.63
CA LYS A 51 9.38 -2.09 -5.72
C LYS A 51 8.34 -2.94 -6.43
N PHE A 52 8.64 -4.23 -6.62
CA PHE A 52 7.75 -5.21 -7.21
C PHE A 52 8.17 -6.60 -6.75
N PHE A 53 7.20 -7.52 -6.70
CA PHE A 53 7.49 -8.94 -6.52
C PHE A 53 7.84 -9.55 -7.86
N LYS A 54 8.92 -10.32 -7.94
CA LYS A 54 9.33 -10.97 -9.18
C LYS A 54 8.39 -12.13 -9.47
N LEU A 55 7.62 -12.04 -10.56
CA LEU A 55 6.72 -13.10 -10.99
C LEU A 55 7.43 -14.44 -11.24
N ALA A 56 8.70 -14.38 -11.68
CA ALA A 56 9.55 -15.57 -11.88
C ALA A 56 9.74 -16.38 -10.58
N GLU A 57 9.83 -15.70 -9.43
CA GLU A 57 10.04 -16.31 -8.10
C GLU A 57 8.73 -16.82 -7.48
N ASN A 58 7.58 -16.62 -8.12
CA ASN A 58 6.31 -17.14 -7.64
C ASN A 58 6.26 -18.68 -7.83
N THR A 59 6.20 -19.40 -6.71
CA THR A 59 6.14 -20.86 -6.61
C THR A 59 4.75 -21.39 -6.26
N HIS A 60 3.71 -20.54 -6.32
CA HIS A 60 2.34 -20.96 -6.05
C HIS A 60 1.91 -22.06 -7.05
N PRO A 61 1.28 -23.18 -6.59
CA PRO A 61 0.95 -24.30 -7.46
C PRO A 61 -0.03 -23.96 -8.60
N PHE A 62 -0.77 -22.86 -8.47
CA PHE A 62 -1.71 -22.35 -9.47
C PHE A 62 -1.27 -21.02 -10.11
N VAL A 63 0.04 -20.73 -10.11
CA VAL A 63 0.55 -19.48 -10.71
C VAL A 63 0.31 -19.46 -12.22
N THR A 64 -0.10 -18.30 -12.73
CA THR A 64 -0.18 -17.99 -14.16
C THR A 64 0.86 -16.90 -14.44
N LYS A 65 1.88 -17.17 -15.26
CA LYS A 65 3.03 -16.27 -15.44
C LYS A 65 2.96 -15.45 -16.73
N ALA A 66 2.28 -15.96 -17.75
CA ALA A 66 2.05 -15.28 -19.01
C ALA A 66 0.57 -15.39 -19.43
N GLU A 67 0.13 -14.51 -20.31
CA GLU A 67 -1.23 -14.55 -20.89
C GLU A 67 -1.49 -15.88 -21.62
N SER A 68 -0.46 -16.48 -22.23
CA SER A 68 -0.55 -17.81 -22.87
C SER A 68 -0.87 -18.94 -21.89
N ASP A 69 -0.60 -18.75 -20.60
CA ASP A 69 -0.88 -19.75 -19.55
C ASP A 69 -2.29 -19.57 -18.97
N ALA A 70 -2.96 -18.48 -19.33
CA ALA A 70 -4.28 -18.14 -18.84
C ALA A 70 -5.35 -19.04 -19.48
N GLY A 71 -6.43 -19.31 -18.75
CA GLY A 71 -7.46 -20.20 -19.26
C GLY A 71 -8.47 -20.67 -18.23
N ILE A 72 -9.45 -21.44 -18.71
CA ILE A 72 -10.57 -21.94 -17.90
C ILE A 72 -10.57 -23.47 -17.93
N LYS A 73 -10.48 -24.10 -16.76
CA LYS A 73 -10.59 -25.55 -16.60
C LYS A 73 -11.89 -25.89 -15.87
N ARG A 74 -12.64 -26.87 -16.39
CA ARG A 74 -13.89 -27.36 -15.75
C ARG A 74 -13.71 -28.79 -15.26
N THR A 75 -14.17 -29.07 -14.05
CA THR A 75 -14.18 -30.41 -13.45
C THR A 75 -15.53 -30.64 -12.78
N GLY A 76 -16.44 -31.32 -13.48
CA GLY A 76 -17.83 -31.45 -13.05
C GLY A 76 -18.50 -30.08 -12.93
N LYS A 77 -18.91 -29.70 -11.70
CA LYS A 77 -19.49 -28.39 -11.38
C LYS A 77 -18.45 -27.33 -10.98
N ARG A 78 -17.18 -27.70 -10.81
CA ARG A 78 -16.08 -26.78 -10.46
C ARG A 78 -15.51 -26.13 -11.72
N VAL A 79 -15.24 -24.83 -11.64
CA VAL A 79 -14.55 -24.04 -12.66
C VAL A 79 -13.35 -23.37 -12.02
N ASP A 80 -12.16 -23.64 -12.55
CA ASP A 80 -10.91 -23.00 -12.16
C ASP A 80 -10.50 -22.02 -13.28
N VAL A 81 -10.20 -20.78 -12.91
CA VAL A 81 -9.78 -19.72 -13.85
C VAL A 81 -8.35 -19.31 -13.52
N SER A 82 -7.45 -19.61 -14.44
CA SER A 82 -6.07 -19.08 -14.45
C SER A 82 -6.11 -17.75 -15.18
N MET A 83 -5.78 -16.65 -14.50
CA MET A 83 -5.95 -15.30 -15.05
C MET A 83 -4.70 -14.45 -14.85
N VAL A 84 -4.40 -13.61 -15.85
CA VAL A 84 -3.41 -12.53 -15.78
C VAL A 84 -4.15 -11.20 -15.92
N ALA A 85 -3.73 -10.21 -15.12
CA ALA A 85 -4.20 -8.83 -15.23
C ALA A 85 -3.00 -7.94 -15.60
N ILE A 86 -2.99 -7.41 -16.83
CA ILE A 86 -1.97 -6.48 -17.31
C ILE A 86 -2.60 -5.12 -17.53
N ARG A 87 -2.36 -4.20 -16.60
CA ARG A 87 -2.96 -2.85 -16.58
C ARG A 87 -4.49 -2.92 -16.64
N SER A 88 -5.07 -2.65 -17.80
CA SER A 88 -6.51 -2.61 -18.08
C SER A 88 -7.00 -3.78 -18.95
N HIS A 89 -6.15 -4.77 -19.20
CA HIS A 89 -6.49 -6.01 -19.91
C HIS A 89 -6.44 -7.20 -18.96
N PHE A 90 -7.38 -8.13 -19.15
CA PHE A 90 -7.44 -9.40 -18.46
C PHE A 90 -7.34 -10.51 -19.50
N ALA A 91 -6.59 -11.57 -19.19
CA ALA A 91 -6.56 -12.79 -19.97
C ALA A 91 -6.83 -13.96 -19.01
N PRO A 92 -7.74 -14.90 -19.32
CA PRO A 92 -8.62 -14.90 -20.48
C PRO A 92 -9.75 -13.87 -20.29
N ASP A 93 -10.00 -13.04 -21.30
CA ASP A 93 -11.19 -12.20 -21.43
C ASP A 93 -12.30 -12.86 -22.27
#